data_AF-G8FGJ9-F1
#
_entry.id   AF-G8FGJ9-F1
#
_cell.length_a   1.000
_cell.length_b   1.000
_cell.length_c   1.000
_cell.angle_alpha   90.00
_cell.angle_beta   90.00
_cell.angle_gamma   90.00
#
_symmetry.space_group_name_H-M   'P 1'
#
loop_
_entity.id
_entity.type
_entity.pdbx_description
1 polymer ?
#
loop_
_entity_poly.entity_id
_entity_poly.type
_entity_poly.pdbx_seq_one_letter_code
_entity_poly.pdbx_strand_id
1 'polypeptide(L)'
;MVEYLQSSVGIIHKNHAESITSFIKESVDEELKEETAESDGKPIQRKRLTFCVEGNISVGKTTFLQRIANETIELRDLVEIVPEPISRWQDVGPDHFNVLDAFYAEPQRYAYTFQNYVFVTRVMQERESAGGIKPLRLMERSVFSDRMVFVRAVHEANWMNEMEISIYDSWFDPGWWSCLPGLIPDGFIYLKASP
;
A
#
# COMPACT_ATOMS: atom_id res chain seq x y z
N MET A 1 22.75 -5.06 10.86
CA MET A 1 21.33 -5.23 10.46
C MET A 1 20.91 -4.19 9.41
N VAL A 2 21.30 -2.93 9.55
CA VAL A 2 21.03 -1.85 8.56
C VAL A 2 21.77 -2.05 7.24
N GLU A 3 23.02 -2.53 7.25
CA GLU A 3 23.79 -2.80 6.02
C GLU A 3 23.20 -3.94 5.18
N TYR A 4 22.72 -5.01 5.82
CA TYR A 4 22.07 -6.14 5.13
C TYR A 4 20.77 -5.72 4.43
N LEU A 5 19.99 -4.84 5.05
CA LEU A 5 18.77 -4.29 4.42
C LEU A 5 19.10 -3.35 3.25
N GLN A 6 20.21 -2.61 3.33
CA GLN A 6 20.66 -1.73 2.25
C GLN A 6 21.29 -2.49 1.07
N SER A 7 21.96 -3.62 1.33
CA SER A 7 22.60 -4.43 0.30
C SER A 7 21.65 -5.40 -0.39
N SER A 8 20.68 -5.95 0.35
CA SER A 8 19.90 -7.12 -0.09
C SER A 8 18.44 -6.78 -0.45
N VAL A 9 17.92 -5.62 -0.03
CA VAL A 9 16.49 -5.26 -0.17
C VAL A 9 16.29 -3.87 -0.82
N GLY A 10 17.38 -3.17 -1.15
CA GLY A 10 17.35 -1.84 -1.79
C GLY A 10 17.37 -1.92 -3.32
N ILE A 11 16.33 -1.39 -3.99
CA ILE A 11 16.30 -1.24 -5.45
C ILE A 11 17.11 0.01 -5.83
N ILE A 12 18.38 -0.15 -6.20
CA ILE A 12 19.30 0.97 -6.50
C ILE A 12 19.60 1.07 -8.01
N HIS A 13 19.37 0.03 -8.83
CA HIS A 13 19.82 0.00 -10.24
C HIS A 13 18.75 -0.45 -11.25
N LYS A 14 18.85 0.08 -12.50
CA LYS A 14 17.99 -0.26 -13.66
C LYS A 14 17.87 -1.77 -13.90
N ASN A 15 18.93 -2.53 -13.66
CA ASN A 15 18.96 -3.98 -13.83
C ASN A 15 18.02 -4.72 -12.85
N HIS A 16 17.61 -4.09 -11.74
CA HIS A 16 16.71 -4.72 -10.78
C HIS A 16 15.25 -4.64 -11.22
N ALA A 17 14.87 -3.62 -12.01
CA ALA A 17 13.56 -3.60 -12.66
C ALA A 17 13.43 -4.77 -13.63
N GLU A 18 14.50 -5.08 -14.36
CA GLU A 18 14.59 -6.26 -15.23
C GLU A 18 14.58 -7.56 -14.43
N SER A 19 15.28 -7.66 -13.30
CA SER A 19 15.20 -8.84 -12.43
C SER A 19 13.83 -9.05 -11.80
N ILE A 20 13.16 -7.99 -11.35
CA ILE A 20 11.79 -8.07 -10.83
C ILE A 20 10.82 -8.49 -11.95
N THR A 21 10.99 -7.92 -13.14
CA THR A 21 10.20 -8.31 -14.32
C THR A 21 10.46 -9.76 -14.72
N SER A 22 11.72 -10.21 -14.67
CA SER A 22 12.11 -11.59 -14.96
C SER A 22 11.55 -12.56 -13.93
N PHE A 23 11.61 -12.21 -12.64
CA PHE A 23 11.04 -13.02 -11.57
C PHE A 23 9.52 -13.13 -11.69
N ILE A 24 8.83 -12.00 -11.93
CA ILE A 24 7.39 -11.99 -12.17
C ILE A 24 7.04 -12.85 -13.39
N LYS A 25 7.83 -12.76 -14.46
CA LYS A 25 7.62 -13.55 -15.68
C LYS A 25 7.86 -15.04 -15.45
N GLU A 26 8.92 -15.42 -14.73
CA GLU A 26 9.21 -16.81 -14.39
C GLU A 26 8.14 -17.41 -13.48
N SER A 27 7.67 -16.68 -12.47
CA SER A 27 6.57 -17.15 -11.61
C SER A 27 5.26 -17.34 -12.38
N VAL A 28 4.95 -16.43 -13.32
CA VAL A 28 3.77 -16.57 -14.20
C VAL A 28 3.94 -17.73 -15.18
N ASP A 29 5.13 -17.93 -15.75
CA ASP A 29 5.43 -19.02 -16.69
C ASP A 29 5.49 -20.40 -16.00
N GLU A 30 5.88 -20.47 -14.73
CA GLU A 30 5.80 -21.71 -13.93
C GLU A 30 4.35 -22.06 -13.57
N GLU A 31 3.53 -21.08 -13.18
CA GLU A 31 2.09 -21.30 -12.96
C GLU A 31 1.38 -21.78 -14.24
N LEU A 32 1.73 -21.21 -15.41
CA LEU A 32 1.20 -21.65 -16.72
C LEU A 32 1.63 -23.07 -17.12
N LYS A 33 2.79 -23.56 -16.66
CA LYS A 33 3.25 -24.93 -16.92
C LYS A 33 2.58 -25.94 -15.99
N GLU A 34 2.32 -25.58 -14.74
CA GLU A 34 1.53 -26.39 -13.81
C GLU A 34 0.06 -26.51 -14.29
N GLU A 35 -0.51 -25.47 -14.91
CA GLU A 35 -1.83 -25.49 -15.57
C GLU A 35 -1.95 -26.53 -16.70
N THR A 36 -0.85 -26.87 -17.41
CA THR A 36 -0.86 -27.92 -18.44
C THR A 36 -0.77 -29.35 -17.90
N ALA A 37 -0.38 -29.52 -16.63
CA ALA A 37 -0.23 -30.84 -16.01
C ALA A 37 -1.45 -31.28 -15.20
N GLU A 38 -2.24 -30.34 -14.66
CA GLU A 38 -3.44 -30.63 -13.85
C GLU A 38 -4.74 -30.20 -14.54
N SER A 39 -5.25 -31.06 -15.42
CA SER A 39 -6.62 -30.94 -15.92
C SER A 39 -7.63 -31.44 -14.88
N ASP A 40 -8.02 -30.62 -13.91
CA ASP A 40 -9.21 -30.89 -13.10
C ASP A 40 -9.97 -29.61 -12.71
N GLY A 41 -10.77 -29.09 -13.65
CA GLY A 41 -12.15 -28.67 -13.45
C GLY A 41 -12.56 -27.69 -12.33
N LYS A 42 -11.65 -27.04 -11.61
CA LYS A 42 -11.96 -25.98 -10.64
C LYS A 42 -11.31 -24.66 -11.07
N PRO A 43 -12.03 -23.52 -11.06
CA PRO A 43 -11.42 -22.25 -11.43
C PRO A 43 -10.38 -21.91 -10.35
N ILE A 44 -9.11 -21.99 -10.71
CA ILE A 44 -8.00 -21.50 -9.89
C ILE A 44 -8.20 -19.99 -9.74
N GLN A 45 -8.52 -19.55 -8.52
CA GLN A 45 -8.51 -18.14 -8.16
C GLN A 45 -7.08 -17.64 -8.33
N ARG A 46 -6.76 -17.00 -9.46
CA ARG A 46 -5.47 -16.35 -9.69
C ARG A 46 -5.18 -15.42 -8.51
N LYS A 47 -4.14 -15.73 -7.73
CA LYS A 47 -3.78 -14.93 -6.56
C LYS A 47 -3.19 -13.62 -7.07
N ARG A 48 -3.95 -12.54 -6.90
CA ARG A 48 -3.58 -11.21 -7.38
C ARG A 48 -2.39 -10.67 -6.59
N LEU A 49 -1.30 -10.34 -7.28
CA LEU A 49 -0.10 -9.77 -6.66
C LEU A 49 -0.36 -8.32 -6.24
N THR A 50 0.01 -7.97 -5.01
CA THR A 50 -0.12 -6.63 -4.46
C THR A 50 1.25 -6.08 -4.06
N PHE A 51 1.68 -4.99 -4.70
CA PHE A 51 2.85 -4.23 -4.26
C PHE A 51 2.43 -2.86 -3.73
N CYS A 52 3.04 -2.46 -2.62
CA CYS A 52 2.88 -1.12 -2.05
C CYS A 52 4.10 -0.25 -2.37
N VAL A 53 3.87 0.91 -2.98
CA VAL A 53 4.91 1.90 -3.23
C VAL A 53 5.03 2.80 -2.00
N GLU A 54 6.17 2.68 -1.32
CA GLU A 54 6.50 3.39 -0.09
C GLU A 54 7.50 4.51 -0.36
N GLY A 55 7.51 5.54 0.47
CA GLY A 55 8.43 6.66 0.33
C GLY A 55 7.98 7.90 1.07
N ASN A 56 8.90 8.84 1.27
CA ASN A 56 8.62 10.07 2.01
C ASN A 56 7.54 10.93 1.33
N ILE A 57 6.97 11.90 2.06
CA ILE A 57 6.05 12.89 1.50
C ILE A 57 6.77 13.61 0.35
N SER A 58 6.06 13.83 -0.76
CA SER A 58 6.56 14.54 -1.95
C SER A 58 7.72 13.89 -2.71
N VAL A 59 8.06 12.61 -2.46
CA VAL A 59 9.10 11.88 -3.24
C VAL A 59 8.69 11.56 -4.69
N GLY A 60 7.45 11.82 -5.06
CA GLY A 60 6.94 11.53 -6.41
C GLY A 60 6.32 10.13 -6.59
N LYS A 61 5.76 9.53 -5.52
CA LYS A 61 5.05 8.24 -5.58
C LYS A 61 3.93 8.23 -6.63
N THR A 62 3.04 9.21 -6.60
CA THR A 62 1.95 9.34 -7.58
C THR A 62 2.49 9.45 -9.00
N THR A 63 3.55 10.24 -9.22
CA THR A 63 4.21 10.37 -10.52
C THR A 63 4.80 9.04 -11.00
N PHE A 64 5.45 8.30 -10.10
CA PHE A 64 6.00 6.98 -10.41
C PHE A 64 4.91 5.97 -10.80
N LEU A 65 3.81 5.94 -10.04
CA LEU A 65 2.67 5.07 -10.34
C LEU A 65 2.05 5.40 -11.71
N GLN A 66 1.76 6.68 -11.96
CA GLN A 66 1.24 7.12 -13.26
C GLN A 66 2.17 6.73 -14.41
N ARG A 67 3.48 6.83 -14.20
CA ARG A 67 4.48 6.46 -15.19
C ARG A 67 4.47 4.97 -15.49
N ILE A 68 4.36 4.11 -14.48
CA ILE A 68 4.25 2.65 -14.68
C ILE A 68 3.00 2.30 -15.50
N ALA A 69 1.84 2.88 -15.19
CA ALA A 69 0.62 2.58 -15.95
C ALA A 69 0.66 3.10 -17.39
N ASN A 70 1.27 4.27 -17.62
CA ASN A 70 1.21 4.93 -18.93
C ASN A 70 2.35 4.55 -19.87
N GLU A 71 3.57 4.36 -19.35
CA GLU A 71 4.77 4.15 -20.17
C GLU A 71 5.12 2.66 -20.37
N THR A 72 4.69 1.77 -19.47
CA THR A 72 4.98 0.34 -19.62
C THR A 72 3.82 -0.38 -20.30
N ILE A 73 3.88 -0.44 -21.64
CA ILE A 73 2.83 -1.02 -22.50
C ILE A 73 2.45 -2.45 -22.07
N GLU A 74 3.43 -3.27 -21.67
CA GLU A 74 3.21 -4.65 -21.23
C GLU A 74 2.47 -4.76 -19.88
N LEU A 75 2.61 -3.75 -19.01
CA LEU A 75 1.98 -3.72 -17.69
C LEU A 75 0.66 -2.93 -17.68
N ARG A 76 0.39 -2.11 -18.70
CA ARG A 76 -0.79 -1.23 -18.76
C ARG A 76 -2.12 -2.00 -18.62
N ASP A 77 -2.20 -3.16 -19.27
CA ASP A 77 -3.40 -4.00 -19.23
C ASP A 77 -3.45 -4.89 -17.98
N LEU A 78 -2.31 -5.09 -17.31
CA LEU A 78 -2.15 -6.00 -16.17
C LEU A 78 -2.16 -5.30 -14.81
N VAL A 79 -1.88 -3.99 -14.75
CA VAL A 79 -1.76 -3.19 -13.52
C VAL A 79 -3.03 -2.42 -13.22
N GLU A 80 -3.52 -2.58 -11.99
CA GLU A 80 -4.47 -1.67 -11.35
C GLU A 80 -3.73 -0.77 -10.37
N ILE A 81 -3.86 0.54 -10.54
CA ILE A 81 -3.28 1.52 -9.62
C ILE A 81 -4.34 1.93 -8.60
N VAL A 82 -3.95 1.90 -7.35
CA VAL A 82 -4.74 2.31 -6.20
C VAL A 82 -3.98 3.47 -5.51
N PRO A 83 -4.24 4.74 -5.90
CA PRO A 83 -3.56 5.90 -5.32
C PRO A 83 -4.03 6.19 -3.89
N GLU A 84 -3.31 7.00 -3.13
CA GLU A 84 -3.77 7.42 -1.81
C GLU A 84 -5.09 8.19 -1.92
N PRO A 85 -6.10 7.92 -1.07
CA PRO A 85 -7.41 8.56 -1.14
C PRO A 85 -7.41 9.96 -0.51
N ILE A 86 -6.43 10.81 -0.87
CA ILE A 86 -6.25 12.16 -0.32
C ILE A 86 -7.50 13.02 -0.51
N SER A 87 -8.18 12.87 -1.65
CA SER A 87 -9.44 13.58 -1.93
C SER A 87 -10.53 13.24 -0.91
N ARG A 88 -10.61 11.97 -0.45
CA ARG A 88 -11.55 11.57 0.61
C ARG A 88 -11.21 12.21 1.95
N TRP A 89 -9.95 12.57 2.20
CA TRP A 89 -9.55 13.23 3.45
C TRP A 89 -9.81 14.73 3.45
N GLN A 90 -9.85 15.34 2.27
CA GLN A 90 -10.13 16.77 2.09
C GLN A 90 -11.62 17.07 2.00
N ASP A 91 -12.44 16.07 1.67
CA ASP A 91 -13.87 16.22 1.49
C ASP A 91 -14.62 15.10 2.23
N VAL A 92 -15.00 15.38 3.48
CA VAL A 92 -15.69 14.44 4.37
C VAL A 92 -17.11 14.92 4.70
N GLY A 93 -18.09 14.08 4.35
CA GLY A 93 -19.49 14.26 4.73
C GLY A 93 -20.23 15.32 3.90
N PRO A 94 -21.51 15.58 4.23
CA PRO A 94 -22.35 16.54 3.48
C PRO A 94 -21.90 18.00 3.64
N ASP A 95 -21.16 18.29 4.72
CA ASP A 95 -20.65 19.63 5.03
C ASP A 95 -19.26 19.89 4.44
N HIS A 96 -18.70 18.93 3.68
CA HIS A 96 -17.41 19.03 2.98
C HIS A 96 -16.23 19.43 3.89
N PHE A 97 -16.04 18.71 5.00
CA PHE A 97 -14.94 19.00 5.94
C PHE A 97 -13.59 18.51 5.41
N ASN A 98 -12.56 19.37 5.54
CA ASN A 98 -11.18 19.01 5.25
C ASN A 98 -10.46 18.55 6.52
N VAL A 99 -10.46 17.25 6.76
CA VAL A 99 -9.86 16.65 7.96
C VAL A 99 -8.32 16.70 7.89
N LEU A 100 -7.76 16.67 6.68
CA LEU A 100 -6.32 16.83 6.49
C LEU A 100 -5.85 18.22 6.95
N ASP A 101 -6.59 19.27 6.59
CA ASP A 101 -6.28 20.64 7.01
C ASP A 101 -6.51 20.82 8.52
N ALA A 102 -7.59 20.26 9.06
CA ALA A 102 -7.85 20.26 10.50
C ALA A 102 -6.71 19.59 11.29
N PHE A 103 -6.14 18.50 10.78
CA PHE A 103 -4.96 17.85 11.36
C PHE A 103 -3.73 18.76 11.35
N TYR A 104 -3.46 19.46 10.25
CA TYR A 104 -2.33 20.39 10.19
C TYR A 104 -2.55 21.65 11.05
N ALA A 105 -3.79 22.09 11.24
CA ALA A 105 -4.14 23.23 12.08
C ALA A 105 -4.04 22.91 13.58
N GLU A 106 -4.59 21.78 14.02
CA GLU A 106 -4.63 21.38 15.44
C GLU A 106 -4.27 19.89 15.61
N PRO A 107 -2.98 19.52 15.44
CA PRO A 107 -2.57 18.12 15.42
C PRO A 107 -2.86 17.41 16.75
N GLN A 108 -2.72 18.08 17.90
CA GLN A 108 -3.01 17.47 19.22
C GLN A 108 -4.48 17.04 19.38
N ARG A 109 -5.41 17.71 18.69
CA ARG A 109 -6.84 17.41 18.79
C ARG A 109 -7.30 16.40 17.73
N TYR A 110 -6.75 16.50 16.52
CA TYR A 110 -7.22 15.77 15.36
C TYR A 110 -6.30 14.63 14.93
N ALA A 111 -5.12 14.46 15.52
CA ALA A 111 -4.20 13.37 15.21
C ALA A 111 -4.86 11.99 15.25
N TYR A 112 -5.47 11.64 16.38
CA TYR A 112 -6.16 10.35 16.51
C TYR A 112 -7.31 10.21 15.50
N THR A 113 -8.15 11.24 15.35
CA THR A 113 -9.27 11.22 14.40
C THR A 113 -8.80 11.04 12.96
N PHE A 114 -7.77 11.77 12.55
CA PHE A 114 -7.21 11.71 11.21
C PHE A 114 -6.57 10.34 10.94
N GLN A 115 -5.73 9.82 11.85
CA GLN A 115 -5.09 8.52 11.66
C GLN A 115 -6.13 7.38 11.59
N ASN A 116 -7.17 7.41 12.41
CA ASN A 116 -8.27 6.43 12.30
C ASN A 116 -9.00 6.55 10.96
N TYR A 117 -9.26 7.77 10.49
CA TYR A 117 -9.94 7.98 9.21
C TYR A 117 -9.08 7.51 8.02
N VAL A 118 -7.77 7.76 8.05
CA VAL A 118 -6.81 7.23 7.08
C VAL A 118 -6.88 5.70 7.04
N PHE A 119 -6.84 5.03 8.20
CA PHE A 119 -6.96 3.57 8.26
C PHE A 119 -8.29 3.06 7.66
N VAL A 120 -9.42 3.64 8.06
CA VAL A 120 -10.75 3.25 7.55
C VAL A 120 -10.84 3.44 6.04
N THR A 121 -10.40 4.58 5.51
CA THR A 121 -10.42 4.84 4.07
C THR A 121 -9.55 3.85 3.29
N ARG A 122 -8.41 3.40 3.85
CA ARG A 122 -7.61 2.33 3.25
C ARG A 122 -8.31 0.98 3.25
N VAL A 123 -8.97 0.61 4.35
CA VAL A 123 -9.74 -0.65 4.40
C VAL A 123 -10.87 -0.64 3.38
N MET A 124 -11.57 0.49 3.23
CA MET A 124 -12.61 0.64 2.21
C MET A 124 -12.02 0.53 0.79
N GLN A 125 -10.90 1.19 0.55
CA GLN A 125 -10.21 1.14 -0.74
C GLN A 125 -9.69 -0.26 -1.07
N GLU A 126 -9.18 -1.00 -0.09
CA GLU A 126 -8.80 -2.40 -0.23
C GLU A 126 -10.00 -3.22 -0.68
N ARG A 127 -11.14 -3.13 0.01
CA ARG A 127 -12.38 -3.84 -0.34
C ARG A 127 -12.92 -3.48 -1.72
N GLU A 128 -12.89 -2.21 -2.09
CA GLU A 128 -13.29 -1.74 -3.42
C GLU A 128 -12.37 -2.31 -4.51
N SER A 129 -11.05 -2.32 -4.25
CA SER A 129 -10.06 -2.85 -5.18
C SER A 129 -10.04 -4.38 -5.24
N ALA A 130 -10.43 -5.10 -4.17
CA ALA A 130 -10.31 -6.56 -4.08
C ALA A 130 -11.07 -7.31 -5.19
N GLY A 131 -12.14 -6.71 -5.75
CA GLY A 131 -12.89 -7.26 -6.88
C GLY A 131 -12.27 -6.99 -8.27
N GLY A 132 -11.09 -6.37 -8.33
CA GLY A 132 -10.40 -6.03 -9.58
C GLY A 132 -10.04 -7.25 -10.42
N ILE A 133 -10.23 -7.13 -11.74
CA ILE A 133 -9.99 -8.19 -12.74
C ILE A 133 -8.49 -8.32 -13.05
N LYS A 134 -7.69 -7.28 -12.76
CA LYS A 134 -6.29 -7.20 -13.15
C LYS A 134 -5.38 -8.01 -12.23
N PRO A 135 -4.40 -8.76 -12.76
CA PRO A 135 -3.56 -9.66 -11.96
C PRO A 135 -2.55 -8.95 -11.05
N LEU A 136 -2.24 -7.68 -11.31
CA LEU A 136 -1.30 -6.89 -10.51
C LEU A 136 -1.99 -5.65 -9.91
N ARG A 137 -1.86 -5.46 -8.60
CA ARG A 137 -2.31 -4.29 -7.84
C ARG A 137 -1.10 -3.50 -7.34
N LEU A 138 -1.03 -2.23 -7.70
CA LEU A 138 -0.05 -1.28 -7.17
C LEU A 138 -0.75 -0.27 -6.29
N MET A 139 -0.43 -0.27 -5.00
CA MET A 139 -1.02 0.64 -4.02
C MET A 139 -0.03 1.73 -3.64
N GLU A 140 -0.50 2.96 -3.49
CA GLU A 140 0.29 4.05 -2.93
C GLU A 140 0.24 3.99 -1.39
N ARG A 141 1.39 3.65 -0.79
CA ARG A 141 1.55 3.29 0.63
C ARG A 141 0.69 2.10 1.10
N SER A 142 1.04 1.61 2.28
CA SER A 142 0.35 0.53 2.97
C SER A 142 -0.15 0.95 4.36
N VAL A 143 -1.05 0.13 4.92
CA VAL A 143 -1.46 0.24 6.33
C VAL A 143 -0.29 0.09 7.30
N PHE A 144 0.78 -0.56 6.88
CA PHE A 144 2.00 -0.69 7.68
C PHE A 144 2.71 0.65 7.81
N SER A 145 2.77 1.44 6.74
CA SER A 145 3.34 2.79 6.80
C SER A 145 2.51 3.73 7.65
N ASP A 146 1.18 3.63 7.59
CA ASP A 146 0.31 4.42 8.47
C ASP A 146 0.63 4.15 9.94
N ARG A 147 0.71 2.87 10.34
CA ARG A 147 1.03 2.50 11.73
C ARG A 147 2.49 2.78 12.10
N MET A 148 3.43 2.20 11.37
CA MET A 148 4.84 2.15 11.77
C MET A 148 5.59 3.46 11.54
N VAL A 149 5.10 4.32 10.65
CA VAL A 149 5.72 5.62 10.36
C VAL A 149 4.88 6.75 10.92
N PHE A 150 3.63 6.92 10.48
CA PHE A 150 2.85 8.11 10.82
C PHE A 150 2.30 8.11 12.24
N VAL A 151 1.63 7.03 12.66
CA VAL A 151 1.07 6.94 14.02
C VAL A 151 2.17 6.97 15.06
N ARG A 152 3.27 6.25 14.83
CA ARG A 152 4.45 6.32 15.71
C ARG A 152 5.06 7.72 15.77
N ALA A 153 5.20 8.42 14.64
CA ALA A 153 5.71 9.79 14.64
C ALA A 153 4.80 10.76 15.42
N VAL A 154 3.49 10.63 15.27
CA VAL A 154 2.49 11.44 15.99
C VAL A 154 2.50 11.16 17.50
N HIS A 155 2.66 9.89 17.89
CA HIS A 155 2.80 9.49 19.29
C HIS A 155 4.10 10.00 19.91
N GLU A 156 5.24 9.84 19.21
CA GLU A 156 6.53 10.39 19.63
C GLU A 156 6.52 11.92 19.75
N ALA A 157 5.67 12.60 18.97
CA ALA A 157 5.44 14.04 19.06
C ALA A 157 4.48 14.47 20.21
N ASN A 158 4.00 13.54 21.03
CA ASN A 158 3.00 13.76 22.08
C ASN A 158 1.68 14.37 21.57
N TRP A 159 1.28 14.06 20.34
CA TRP A 159 -0.01 14.48 19.78
C TRP A 159 -1.10 13.43 19.96
N MET A 160 -0.73 12.23 20.40
CA MET A 160 -1.63 11.11 20.68
C MET A 160 -1.28 10.54 22.05
N ASN A 161 -2.28 10.32 22.90
CA ASN A 161 -2.11 9.75 24.23
C ASN A 161 -1.90 8.23 24.18
N GLU A 162 -1.34 7.66 25.25
CA GLU A 162 -1.17 6.19 25.41
C GLU A 162 -2.48 5.41 25.22
N MET A 163 -3.60 5.98 25.67
CA MET A 163 -4.93 5.40 25.47
C MET A 163 -5.31 5.33 23.98
N GLU A 164 -5.04 6.41 23.23
CA GLU A 164 -5.41 6.53 21.82
C GLU A 164 -4.57 5.61 20.94
N ILE A 165 -3.25 5.53 21.18
CA ILE A 165 -2.39 4.57 20.48
C ILE A 165 -2.77 3.13 20.82
N SER A 166 -3.12 2.83 22.08
CA SER A 166 -3.57 1.49 22.47
C SER A 166 -4.86 1.08 21.77
N ILE A 167 -5.82 2.00 21.61
CA ILE A 167 -7.04 1.74 20.82
C ILE A 167 -6.70 1.55 19.34
N TYR A 168 -5.78 2.37 18.81
CA TYR A 168 -5.37 2.24 17.42
C TYR A 168 -4.69 0.89 17.14
N ASP A 169 -3.84 0.42 18.05
CA ASP A 169 -3.14 -0.86 17.94
C ASP A 169 -4.08 -2.07 17.97
N SER A 170 -5.24 -1.98 18.64
CA SER A 170 -6.27 -3.04 18.62
C SER A 170 -6.83 -3.31 17.22
N TRP A 171 -6.80 -2.33 16.31
CA TRP A 171 -7.18 -2.57 14.91
C TRP A 171 -6.19 -3.48 14.17
N PHE A 172 -4.97 -3.59 14.68
CA PHE A 172 -3.92 -4.42 14.11
C PHE A 172 -3.81 -5.79 14.78
N ASP A 173 -4.79 -6.16 15.60
CA ASP A 173 -4.82 -7.51 16.17
C ASP A 173 -4.96 -8.58 15.08
N PRO A 174 -4.29 -9.75 15.21
CA PRO A 174 -4.25 -10.79 14.18
C PRO A 174 -5.63 -11.28 13.70
N GLY A 175 -6.65 -11.19 14.56
CA GLY A 175 -8.03 -11.54 14.21
C GLY A 175 -8.61 -10.67 13.10
N TRP A 176 -8.28 -9.37 13.07
CA TRP A 176 -8.80 -8.44 12.06
C TRP A 176 -8.16 -8.67 10.68
N TRP A 177 -6.89 -9.07 10.65
CA TRP A 177 -6.12 -9.31 9.42
C TRP A 177 -6.59 -10.56 8.69
N SER A 178 -7.11 -11.53 9.44
CA SER A 178 -7.70 -12.75 8.87
C SER A 178 -8.95 -12.43 8.03
N CYS A 179 -9.61 -11.31 8.29
CA CYS A 179 -10.78 -10.84 7.55
C CYS A 179 -10.44 -9.94 6.35
N LEU A 180 -9.19 -9.49 6.21
CA LEU A 180 -8.73 -8.57 5.16
C LEU A 180 -7.37 -9.02 4.59
N PRO A 181 -7.31 -10.19 3.91
CA PRO A 181 -6.04 -10.72 3.41
C PRO A 181 -5.39 -9.81 2.37
N GLY A 182 -6.17 -9.03 1.61
CA GLY A 182 -5.62 -8.07 0.64
C GLY A 182 -5.04 -6.81 1.26
N LEU A 183 -5.09 -6.63 2.59
CA LEU A 183 -4.39 -5.54 3.27
C LEU A 183 -2.88 -5.82 3.38
N ILE A 184 -2.48 -7.10 3.27
CA ILE A 184 -1.09 -7.56 3.33
C ILE A 184 -0.54 -7.56 1.90
N PRO A 185 0.44 -6.71 1.57
CA PRO A 185 1.07 -6.74 0.26
C PRO A 185 2.05 -7.91 0.16
N ASP A 186 2.22 -8.43 -1.05
CA ASP A 186 3.23 -9.42 -1.40
C ASP A 186 4.65 -8.81 -1.41
N GLY A 187 4.77 -7.49 -1.57
CA GLY A 187 6.04 -6.78 -1.45
C GLY A 187 5.93 -5.26 -1.37
N PHE A 188 7.07 -4.62 -1.10
CA PHE A 188 7.20 -3.18 -1.01
C PHE A 188 8.20 -2.64 -2.02
N ILE A 189 7.86 -1.53 -2.66
CA ILE A 189 8.74 -0.76 -3.54
C ILE A 189 9.06 0.55 -2.83
N TYR A 190 10.28 0.71 -2.33
CA TYR A 190 10.66 1.93 -1.61
C TYR A 190 11.33 2.96 -2.52
N LEU A 191 10.68 4.11 -2.72
CA LEU A 191 11.25 5.27 -3.39
C LEU A 191 12.08 6.08 -2.38
N LYS A 192 13.40 5.91 -2.48
CA LYS A 192 14.37 6.62 -1.64
C LYS A 192 14.75 7.97 -2.26
N ALA A 193 14.55 9.04 -1.52
CA ALA A 193 15.10 10.37 -1.80
C ALA A 193 15.70 11.00 -0.54
N SER A 194 16.52 12.04 -0.71
CA SER A 194 16.99 12.86 0.41
C SER A 194 15.82 13.64 1.03
N PRO A 195 15.83 13.86 2.37
CA PRO A 195 14.87 14.72 3.06
C PRO A 195 14.85 16.15 2.55
#